data_AF-A0A3M6R2T0-F1
#
_entry.id   AF-A0A3M6R2T0-F1
#
_cell.length_a   1.000
_cell.length_b   1.000
_cell.length_c   1.000
_cell.angle_alpha   90.00
_cell.angle_beta   90.00
_cell.angle_gamma   90.00
#
_symmetry.space_group_name_H-M   'P 1'
#
loop_
_entity.id
_entity.type
_entity.pdbx_description
1 polymer ?
#
loop_
_entity_poly.entity_id
_entity_poly.type
_entity_poly.pdbx_seq_one_letter_code
_entity_poly.pdbx_strand_id
1 'polypeptide(L)'
;MKNNWPGRAGLCAALAAAALLAACSTPKHAMRDAQKQLATYQELRELPQANLNLYSQALQRLGYMLNVYKSGDPVLYVQSRTILDSTNLSSPLAGAEIPGDVTEMVRTALNRIGAKVVYVPYHPDYLVAQAQLGGQFGVTMPDYLITGALTEFDRALSGAGRSNNASVEFGKGHGSTALGYNATNVAIYSALALDLNVVNFQTQQMVPRMQSSNVVKVLDMTSERNASLGFYGDAFGFKTEGKYMQGRHSAIRTLVDLSVLEIVGKVTNTPYWRTIPNGHPDPVVVENMRNAFEALSPQVRIGLAQVMLQKYQQPVQVTQQLDAPTAQAVAQVYAAHFPQLGAQIDLTRWEHFEPLFFNVPMPWDEEFKREAALAEEAAQRQAEEAAQRARTQAAPVRYEEG
;
A
#
# COMPACT_ATOMS: atom_id res chain seq x y z
N MET A 1 41.33 69.37 -19.34
CA MET A 1 41.18 68.12 -20.12
C MET A 1 42.54 67.68 -20.64
N LYS A 2 43.21 66.72 -19.99
CA LYS A 2 44.27 65.90 -20.59
C LYS A 2 44.17 64.49 -20.02
N ASN A 3 44.05 63.53 -20.94
CA ASN A 3 43.78 62.11 -20.75
C ASN A 3 44.83 61.40 -19.90
N ASN A 4 44.39 60.65 -18.89
CA ASN A 4 45.18 59.59 -18.27
C ASN A 4 44.80 58.26 -18.93
N TRP A 5 45.64 57.82 -19.86
CA TRP A 5 45.61 56.49 -20.44
C TRP A 5 46.17 55.51 -19.40
N PRO A 6 45.45 54.44 -18.99
CA PRO A 6 46.01 53.46 -18.07
C PRO A 6 47.14 52.69 -18.78
N GLY A 7 48.29 52.61 -18.11
CA GLY A 7 49.50 51.97 -18.63
C GLY A 7 49.28 50.52 -19.04
N ARG A 8 50.13 50.05 -19.95
CA ARG A 8 50.13 48.72 -20.58
C ARG A 8 49.97 47.53 -19.60
N ALA A 9 50.32 47.70 -18.33
CA ALA A 9 50.11 46.69 -17.29
C ALA A 9 48.63 46.47 -16.90
N GLY A 10 47.79 47.52 -16.93
CA GLY A 10 46.37 47.42 -16.61
C GLY A 10 45.55 46.73 -17.70
N LEU A 11 45.96 46.89 -18.96
CA LEU A 11 45.31 46.26 -20.12
C LEU A 11 45.58 44.75 -20.18
N CYS A 12 46.77 44.30 -19.79
CA CYS A 12 47.09 42.87 -19.70
C CYS A 12 46.37 42.17 -18.53
N ALA A 13 46.19 42.84 -17.40
CA ALA A 13 45.44 42.29 -16.26
C ALA A 13 43.94 42.17 -16.57
N ALA A 14 43.35 43.15 -17.27
CA ALA A 14 41.95 43.10 -17.68
C ALA A 14 41.67 42.03 -18.77
N LEU A 15 42.60 41.82 -19.71
CA LEU A 15 42.49 40.77 -20.73
C LEU A 15 42.68 39.35 -20.15
N ALA A 16 43.56 39.18 -19.16
CA ALA A 16 43.72 37.89 -18.47
C ALA A 16 42.50 37.53 -17.60
N ALA A 17 41.88 38.52 -16.94
CA ALA A 17 40.65 38.32 -16.17
C ALA A 17 39.44 37.99 -17.06
N ALA A 18 39.32 38.61 -18.24
CA ALA A 18 38.27 38.29 -19.20
C ALA A 18 38.45 36.89 -19.84
N ALA A 19 39.70 36.46 -20.08
CA ALA A 19 39.99 35.12 -20.59
C ALA A 19 39.73 34.01 -19.55
N LEU A 20 39.97 34.29 -18.27
CA LEU A 20 39.66 33.36 -17.16
C LEU A 20 38.15 33.22 -16.91
N LEU A 21 37.37 34.30 -17.13
CA LEU A 21 35.90 34.24 -17.01
C LEU A 21 35.22 33.59 -18.23
N ALA A 22 35.80 33.71 -19.43
CA ALA A 22 35.31 33.03 -20.63
C ALA A 22 35.63 31.52 -20.67
N ALA A 23 36.62 31.07 -19.90
CA ALA A 23 36.97 29.65 -19.78
C ALA A 23 35.98 28.84 -18.91
N CYS A 24 35.13 29.50 -18.14
CA CYS A 24 34.14 28.83 -17.27
C CYS A 24 32.78 28.59 -17.91
N SER A 25 32.54 29.02 -19.16
CA SER A 25 31.26 28.81 -19.85
C SER A 25 31.40 28.17 -21.24
N THR A 26 32.36 27.26 -21.40
CA THR A 26 32.54 26.55 -22.69
C THR A 26 31.30 25.70 -23.02
N PRO A 27 30.55 26.01 -24.10
CA PRO A 27 29.29 25.31 -24.44
C PRO A 27 29.48 23.82 -24.76
N LYS A 28 30.73 23.39 -25.02
CA LYS A 28 31.10 21.98 -25.18
C LYS A 28 30.93 21.15 -23.90
N HIS A 29 31.10 21.76 -22.72
CA HIS A 29 30.88 21.06 -21.44
C HIS A 29 29.39 20.94 -21.13
N ALA A 30 28.62 22.02 -21.32
CA ALA A 30 27.16 21.97 -21.18
C ALA A 30 26.49 20.95 -22.12
N MET A 31 26.97 20.85 -23.37
CA MET A 31 26.46 19.86 -24.34
C MET A 31 26.88 18.42 -23.99
N ARG A 32 28.11 18.22 -23.50
CA ARG A 32 28.56 16.90 -23.01
C ARG A 32 27.81 16.46 -21.76
N ASP A 33 27.58 17.37 -20.82
CA ASP A 33 26.84 17.09 -19.59
C ASP A 33 25.36 16.82 -19.92
N ALA A 34 24.76 17.60 -20.84
CA ALA A 34 23.42 17.33 -21.35
C ALA A 34 23.33 15.97 -22.07
N GLN A 35 24.33 15.60 -22.89
CA GLN A 35 24.38 14.28 -23.52
C GLN A 35 24.59 13.15 -22.51
N LYS A 36 25.39 13.37 -21.47
CA LYS A 36 25.60 12.40 -20.39
C LYS A 36 24.32 12.21 -19.59
N GLN A 37 23.63 13.30 -19.25
CA GLN A 37 22.32 13.26 -18.61
C GLN A 37 21.30 12.55 -19.51
N LEU A 38 21.23 12.87 -20.80
CA LEU A 38 20.32 12.24 -21.75
C LEU A 38 20.61 10.73 -21.89
N ALA A 39 21.89 10.33 -21.90
CA ALA A 39 22.29 8.93 -21.93
C ALA A 39 21.93 8.20 -20.62
N THR A 40 22.11 8.84 -19.46
CA THR A 40 21.65 8.33 -18.17
C THR A 40 20.12 8.24 -18.12
N TYR A 41 19.38 9.21 -18.66
CA TYR A 41 17.92 9.16 -18.81
C TYR A 41 17.47 8.06 -19.77
N GLN A 42 18.26 7.76 -20.81
CA GLN A 42 17.99 6.69 -21.76
C GLN A 42 18.30 5.30 -21.18
N GLU A 43 19.34 5.15 -20.37
CA GLU A 43 19.63 3.93 -19.60
C GLU A 43 18.61 3.70 -18.47
N LEU A 44 18.09 4.77 -17.86
CA LEU A 44 17.01 4.75 -16.87
C LEU A 44 15.61 4.77 -17.50
N ARG A 45 15.51 4.71 -18.83
CA ARG A 45 14.23 4.68 -19.54
C ARG A 45 13.63 3.30 -19.37
N GLU A 46 13.06 3.05 -18.20
CA GLU A 46 12.24 1.89 -17.98
C GLU A 46 11.12 1.91 -19.02
N LEU A 47 10.93 0.78 -19.70
CA LEU A 47 9.76 0.56 -20.54
C LEU A 47 8.52 0.88 -19.71
N PRO A 48 7.44 1.42 -20.30
CA PRO A 48 6.21 1.70 -19.55
C PRO A 48 5.77 0.44 -18.79
N GLN A 49 5.90 0.47 -17.46
CA GLN A 49 5.46 -0.62 -16.60
C GLN A 49 4.08 -0.29 -16.04
N ALA A 50 3.24 -1.31 -15.88
CA ALA A 50 1.99 -1.14 -15.17
C ALA A 50 2.30 -0.75 -13.72
N ASN A 51 1.70 0.34 -13.23
CA ASN A 51 1.81 0.76 -11.83
C ASN A 51 0.96 -0.18 -10.95
N LEU A 52 1.52 -1.34 -10.66
CA LEU A 52 0.95 -2.40 -9.83
C LEU A 52 1.70 -2.44 -8.51
N ASN A 53 0.97 -2.24 -7.41
CA ASN A 53 1.46 -2.47 -6.06
C ASN A 53 0.92 -3.80 -5.51
N LEU A 54 1.34 -4.18 -4.30
CA LEU A 54 0.86 -5.38 -3.62
C LEU A 54 -0.68 -5.45 -3.55
N TYR A 55 -1.33 -4.33 -3.22
CA TYR A 55 -2.79 -4.27 -3.04
C TYR A 55 -3.55 -4.29 -4.38
N SER A 56 -2.95 -3.85 -5.48
CA SER A 56 -3.48 -4.01 -6.83
C SER A 56 -3.69 -5.49 -7.18
N GLN A 57 -2.75 -6.35 -6.76
CA GLN A 57 -2.88 -7.81 -6.92
C GLN A 57 -3.89 -8.38 -5.91
N ALA A 58 -3.89 -7.88 -4.68
CA ALA A 58 -4.85 -8.27 -3.65
C ALA A 58 -6.31 -8.00 -4.07
N LEU A 59 -6.58 -6.92 -4.79
CA LEU A 59 -7.90 -6.58 -5.35
C LEU A 59 -8.36 -7.62 -6.39
N GLN A 60 -7.46 -8.08 -7.27
CA GLN A 60 -7.80 -9.14 -8.25
C GLN A 60 -8.08 -10.47 -7.55
N ARG A 61 -7.25 -10.82 -6.55
CA ARG A 61 -7.48 -11.99 -5.68
C ARG A 61 -8.81 -11.87 -4.92
N LEU A 62 -9.20 -10.67 -4.47
CA LEU A 62 -10.51 -10.44 -3.86
C LEU A 62 -11.63 -10.72 -4.86
N GLY A 63 -11.47 -10.32 -6.13
CA GLY A 63 -12.39 -10.69 -7.21
C GLY A 63 -12.64 -12.18 -7.33
N TYR A 64 -11.55 -12.96 -7.34
CA TYR A 64 -11.64 -14.42 -7.32
C TYR A 64 -12.33 -14.94 -6.05
N MET A 65 -11.95 -14.40 -4.88
CA MET A 65 -12.53 -14.79 -3.61
C MET A 65 -14.04 -14.50 -3.56
N LEU A 66 -14.50 -13.36 -4.09
CA LEU A 66 -15.92 -13.04 -4.21
C LEU A 66 -16.66 -14.03 -5.11
N ASN A 67 -16.06 -14.49 -6.21
CA ASN A 67 -16.67 -15.55 -7.03
C ASN A 67 -16.86 -16.85 -6.24
N VAL A 68 -15.95 -17.19 -5.34
CA VAL A 68 -16.05 -18.40 -4.50
C VAL A 68 -17.04 -18.22 -3.36
N TYR A 69 -16.91 -17.14 -2.56
CA TYR A 69 -17.75 -16.91 -1.38
C TYR A 69 -19.17 -16.51 -1.74
N LYS A 70 -19.33 -15.66 -2.76
CA LYS A 70 -20.59 -15.02 -3.19
C LYS A 70 -21.12 -15.61 -4.49
N SER A 71 -20.83 -16.90 -4.72
CA SER A 71 -21.44 -17.64 -5.82
C SER A 71 -22.96 -17.71 -5.62
N GLY A 72 -23.73 -17.29 -6.62
CA GLY A 72 -25.19 -17.16 -6.54
C GLY A 72 -25.71 -15.79 -6.06
N ASP A 73 -24.87 -14.99 -5.39
CA ASP A 73 -25.26 -13.66 -4.93
C ASP A 73 -25.28 -12.65 -6.09
N PRO A 74 -26.14 -11.60 -6.01
CA PRO A 74 -26.17 -10.53 -7.00
C PRO A 74 -24.84 -9.78 -7.07
N VAL A 75 -24.62 -9.11 -8.20
CA VAL A 75 -23.49 -8.20 -8.39
C VAL A 75 -23.64 -6.99 -7.46
N LEU A 76 -22.55 -6.57 -6.83
CA LEU A 76 -22.50 -5.39 -5.99
C LEU A 76 -22.30 -4.15 -6.88
N TYR A 77 -23.28 -3.25 -6.89
CA TYR A 77 -23.19 -1.97 -7.60
C TYR A 77 -22.70 -0.89 -6.65
N VAL A 78 -21.57 -0.27 -7.00
CA VAL A 78 -20.91 0.73 -6.16
C VAL A 78 -20.75 2.02 -6.94
N GLN A 79 -21.03 3.15 -6.29
CA GLN A 79 -20.71 4.47 -6.80
C GLN A 79 -19.74 5.16 -5.82
N SER A 80 -19.01 6.17 -6.28
CA SER A 80 -18.26 7.05 -5.38
C SER A 80 -18.71 8.51 -5.51
N ARG A 81 -18.65 9.25 -4.40
CA ARG A 81 -18.54 10.71 -4.42
C ARG A 81 -17.13 11.12 -4.84
N THR A 82 -16.94 12.42 -5.03
CA THR A 82 -15.60 13.00 -5.19
C THR A 82 -14.83 12.86 -3.89
N ILE A 83 -13.60 12.35 -3.99
CA ILE A 83 -12.69 12.13 -2.86
C ILE A 83 -11.51 13.08 -3.05
N LEU A 84 -11.53 14.15 -2.26
CA LEU A 84 -10.65 15.30 -2.43
C LEU A 84 -9.60 15.38 -1.33
N ASP A 85 -8.59 16.21 -1.58
CA ASP A 85 -7.61 16.62 -0.59
C ASP A 85 -8.20 17.61 0.43
N SER A 86 -8.20 17.22 1.72
CA SER A 86 -8.58 18.10 2.83
C SER A 86 -7.39 18.69 3.60
N THR A 87 -6.16 18.39 3.16
CA THR A 87 -4.90 18.90 3.75
C THR A 87 -4.42 20.22 3.13
N ASN A 88 -5.03 20.64 2.01
CA ASN A 88 -4.74 21.86 1.25
C ASN A 88 -3.35 21.88 0.55
N LEU A 89 -2.72 20.72 0.38
CA LEU A 89 -1.37 20.61 -0.19
C LEU A 89 -1.36 20.29 -1.69
N SER A 90 -2.52 19.92 -2.23
CA SER A 90 -2.79 19.88 -3.66
C SER A 90 -2.91 21.26 -4.30
N SER A 91 -3.01 22.32 -3.50
CA SER A 91 -3.08 23.69 -4.00
C SER A 91 -1.79 24.08 -4.74
N PRO A 92 -1.87 24.76 -5.90
CA PRO A 92 -0.69 25.33 -6.58
C PRO A 92 0.11 26.28 -5.67
N LEU A 93 -0.54 26.92 -4.69
CA LEU A 93 0.10 27.80 -3.72
C LEU A 93 0.98 27.04 -2.72
N ALA A 94 0.63 25.77 -2.44
CA ALA A 94 1.41 24.86 -1.61
C ALA A 94 2.42 24.04 -2.44
N GLY A 95 2.53 24.28 -3.74
CA GLY A 95 3.45 23.58 -4.63
C GLY A 95 2.90 22.29 -5.24
N ALA A 96 1.60 22.00 -5.10
CA ALA A 96 0.93 20.81 -5.64
C ALA A 96 1.65 19.50 -5.26
N GLU A 97 1.93 19.32 -3.97
CA GLU A 97 2.73 18.21 -3.45
C GLU A 97 2.03 16.84 -3.56
N ILE A 98 0.70 16.85 -3.65
CA ILE A 98 -0.16 15.67 -3.75
C ILE A 98 -1.32 15.91 -4.74
N PRO A 99 -1.96 14.85 -5.28
CA PRO A 99 -3.17 14.97 -6.07
C PRO A 99 -4.31 15.62 -5.27
N GLY A 100 -5.03 16.56 -5.88
CA GLY A 100 -6.22 17.17 -5.27
C GLY A 100 -7.48 16.32 -5.34
N ASP A 101 -7.51 15.33 -6.25
CA ASP A 101 -8.63 14.42 -6.45
C ASP A 101 -8.09 13.00 -6.69
N VAL A 102 -8.51 12.05 -5.86
CA VAL A 102 -8.14 10.62 -5.96
C VAL A 102 -9.31 9.73 -6.41
N THR A 103 -10.44 10.32 -6.82
CA THR A 103 -11.66 9.61 -7.23
C THR A 103 -11.39 8.62 -8.35
N GLU A 104 -10.59 8.99 -9.36
CA GLU A 104 -10.22 8.08 -10.46
C GLU A 104 -9.36 6.90 -10.00
N MET A 105 -8.56 7.09 -8.95
CA MET A 105 -7.80 5.98 -8.35
C MET A 105 -8.77 4.98 -7.70
N VAL A 106 -9.80 5.47 -7.00
CA VAL A 106 -10.84 4.61 -6.40
C VAL A 106 -11.65 3.90 -7.47
N ARG A 107 -12.05 4.60 -8.54
CA ARG A 107 -12.72 3.99 -9.71
C ARG A 107 -11.90 2.86 -10.31
N THR A 108 -10.60 3.11 -10.51
CA THR A 108 -9.68 2.10 -11.03
C THR A 108 -9.53 0.92 -10.08
N ALA A 109 -9.41 1.17 -8.77
CA ALA A 109 -9.29 0.11 -7.76
C ALA A 109 -10.54 -0.78 -7.70
N LEU A 110 -11.75 -0.19 -7.73
CA LEU A 110 -13.00 -0.94 -7.79
C LEU A 110 -13.08 -1.80 -9.06
N ASN A 111 -12.75 -1.23 -10.21
CA ASN A 111 -12.80 -1.94 -11.49
C ASN A 111 -11.79 -3.12 -11.56
N ARG A 112 -10.67 -3.05 -10.82
CA ARG A 112 -9.69 -4.13 -10.73
C ARG A 112 -10.22 -5.39 -10.03
N ILE A 113 -11.27 -5.28 -9.21
CA ILE A 113 -11.87 -6.43 -8.51
C ILE A 113 -12.58 -7.35 -9.50
N GLY A 114 -13.21 -6.79 -10.54
CA GLY A 114 -13.85 -7.56 -11.60
C GLY A 114 -15.35 -7.82 -11.35
N ALA A 115 -15.89 -8.85 -12.00
CA ALA A 115 -17.32 -8.96 -12.35
C ALA A 115 -18.33 -8.93 -11.19
N LYS A 116 -17.91 -9.21 -9.95
CA LYS A 116 -18.80 -9.16 -8.77
C LYS A 116 -18.96 -7.78 -8.17
N VAL A 117 -18.14 -6.82 -8.58
CA VAL A 117 -18.20 -5.41 -8.13
C VAL A 117 -18.20 -4.53 -9.37
N VAL A 118 -19.33 -3.87 -9.62
CA VAL A 118 -19.48 -3.00 -10.79
C VAL A 118 -19.58 -1.57 -10.34
N TYR A 119 -18.66 -0.74 -10.85
CA TYR A 119 -18.72 0.70 -10.62
C TYR A 119 -19.80 1.33 -11.51
N VAL A 120 -20.74 2.05 -10.90
CA VAL A 120 -21.78 2.81 -11.59
C VAL A 120 -21.35 4.27 -11.65
N PRO A 121 -20.94 4.80 -12.81
CA PRO A 121 -20.61 6.21 -12.94
C PRO A 121 -21.87 7.09 -12.85
N TYR A 122 -21.72 8.27 -12.27
CA TYR A 122 -22.79 9.26 -12.19
C TYR A 122 -22.38 10.53 -12.90
N HIS A 123 -23.06 10.80 -14.00
CA HIS A 123 -22.88 11.99 -14.82
C HIS A 123 -24.24 12.66 -14.99
N PRO A 124 -24.64 13.57 -14.06
CA PRO A 124 -25.97 14.18 -14.07
C PRO A 124 -26.25 14.91 -15.38
N ASP A 125 -25.25 15.60 -15.93
CA ASP A 125 -25.37 16.35 -17.19
C ASP A 125 -25.73 15.44 -18.38
N TYR A 126 -25.12 14.25 -18.42
CA TYR A 126 -25.41 13.26 -19.46
C TYR A 126 -26.82 12.68 -19.31
N LEU A 127 -27.22 12.37 -18.07
CA LEU A 127 -28.56 11.86 -17.79
C LEU A 127 -29.63 12.90 -18.15
N VAL A 128 -29.43 14.17 -17.80
CA VAL A 128 -30.36 15.25 -18.13
C VAL A 128 -30.44 15.47 -19.64
N ALA A 129 -29.30 15.54 -20.34
CA ALA A 129 -29.28 15.74 -21.79
C ALA A 129 -29.94 14.58 -22.54
N GLN A 130 -29.75 13.34 -22.11
CA GLN A 130 -30.34 12.17 -22.77
C GLN A 130 -31.84 12.02 -22.46
N ALA A 131 -32.29 12.40 -21.27
CA ALA A 131 -33.71 12.51 -20.94
C ALA A 131 -34.42 13.51 -21.87
N GLN A 132 -33.77 14.66 -22.13
CA GLN A 132 -34.30 15.67 -23.06
C GLN A 132 -34.38 15.16 -24.51
N LEU A 133 -33.54 14.21 -24.89
CA LEU A 133 -33.53 13.56 -26.21
C LEU A 133 -34.49 12.35 -26.31
N GLY A 134 -35.26 12.05 -25.27
CA GLY A 134 -36.27 10.99 -25.28
C GLY A 134 -35.72 9.55 -25.16
N GLY A 135 -34.47 9.38 -24.72
CA GLY A 135 -33.89 8.06 -24.45
C GLY A 135 -34.50 7.41 -23.19
N GLN A 136 -34.87 6.14 -23.26
CA GLN A 136 -35.26 5.36 -22.08
C GLN A 136 -34.02 4.87 -21.30
N PHE A 137 -34.06 5.04 -19.98
CA PHE A 137 -32.97 4.70 -19.07
C PHE A 137 -32.96 3.21 -18.69
N GLY A 138 -31.81 2.57 -18.85
CA GLY A 138 -31.42 1.40 -18.04
C GLY A 138 -30.42 1.83 -16.97
N VAL A 139 -30.76 2.80 -16.11
CA VAL A 139 -29.86 3.23 -15.03
C VAL A 139 -29.90 2.20 -13.92
N THR A 140 -28.78 1.52 -13.71
CA THR A 140 -28.63 0.62 -12.57
C THR A 140 -28.41 1.46 -11.31
N MET A 141 -29.27 1.28 -10.32
CA MET A 141 -29.13 1.98 -9.04
C MET A 141 -28.01 1.32 -8.22
N PRO A 142 -27.05 2.09 -7.67
CA PRO A 142 -26.02 1.54 -6.79
C PRO A 142 -26.62 1.00 -5.49
N ASP A 143 -25.98 -0.01 -4.91
CA ASP A 143 -26.28 -0.48 -3.55
C ASP A 143 -25.61 0.43 -2.51
N TYR A 144 -24.36 0.81 -2.79
CA TYR A 144 -23.52 1.58 -1.89
C TYR A 144 -22.83 2.76 -2.59
N LEU A 145 -22.62 3.81 -1.81
CA LEU A 145 -21.87 5.01 -2.18
C LEU A 145 -20.63 5.12 -1.29
N ILE A 146 -19.45 5.20 -1.89
CA ILE A 146 -18.19 5.45 -1.20
C ILE A 146 -17.94 6.95 -1.14
N THR A 147 -17.57 7.45 0.04
CA THR A 147 -17.22 8.86 0.27
C THR A 147 -15.99 8.95 1.16
N GLY A 148 -15.20 10.01 1.05
CA GLY A 148 -13.97 10.11 1.82
C GLY A 148 -13.12 11.32 1.44
N ALA A 149 -11.93 11.40 2.04
CA ALA A 149 -10.96 12.44 1.76
C ALA A 149 -9.54 12.01 2.14
N LEU A 150 -8.54 12.67 1.56
CA LEU A 150 -7.19 12.67 2.14
C LEU A 150 -7.21 13.62 3.34
N THR A 151 -7.06 13.06 4.54
CA THR A 151 -7.35 13.76 5.80
C THR A 151 -6.11 14.23 6.53
N GLU A 152 -4.96 13.58 6.33
CA GLU A 152 -3.72 13.97 6.98
C GLU A 152 -2.54 13.97 6.03
N PHE A 153 -1.65 14.94 6.26
CA PHE A 153 -0.30 14.94 5.71
C PHE A 153 0.66 15.58 6.71
N ASP A 154 1.75 14.88 7.02
CA ASP A 154 2.81 15.40 7.88
C ASP A 154 4.15 15.34 7.16
N ARG A 155 4.86 16.48 7.06
CA ARG A 155 6.23 16.59 6.54
C ARG A 155 7.21 16.55 7.70
N ALA A 156 7.60 15.36 8.14
CA ALA A 156 8.68 15.22 9.10
C ALA A 156 10.05 15.35 8.39
N LEU A 157 10.63 16.56 8.40
CA LEU A 157 12.04 16.77 8.07
C LEU A 157 12.91 16.24 9.21
N SER A 158 13.41 15.00 9.11
CA SER A 158 14.41 14.55 10.08
C SER A 158 15.78 15.10 9.69
N GLY A 159 16.11 16.25 10.27
CA GLY A 159 17.47 16.79 10.30
C GLY A 159 18.35 16.03 11.30
N ALA A 160 18.41 14.70 11.21
CA ALA A 160 19.36 13.90 11.97
C ALA A 160 20.54 13.53 11.07
N GLY A 161 21.22 14.56 10.57
CA GLY A 161 22.60 14.38 10.15
C GLY A 161 23.35 13.85 11.37
N ARG A 162 23.79 12.58 11.31
CA ARG A 162 24.99 12.17 12.04
C ARG A 162 26.11 13.05 11.50
N SER A 163 26.26 14.24 12.08
CA SER A 163 27.53 14.94 12.04
C SER A 163 28.47 14.06 12.84
N ASN A 164 29.20 13.20 12.14
CA ASN A 164 30.38 12.60 12.71
C ASN A 164 31.42 13.73 12.74
N ASN A 165 31.27 14.67 13.68
CA ASN A 165 32.28 15.66 14.01
C ASN A 165 33.43 14.93 14.72
N ALA A 166 34.13 14.06 14.00
CA ALA A 166 35.51 13.79 14.29
C ALA A 166 36.31 14.99 13.75
N SER A 167 36.22 16.11 14.45
CA SER A 167 37.20 17.18 14.32
C SER A 167 38.51 16.64 14.88
N VAL A 168 39.34 16.09 13.99
CA VAL A 168 40.75 15.86 14.31
C VAL A 168 41.41 17.23 14.20
N GLU A 169 41.46 17.93 15.34
CA GLU A 169 42.23 19.15 15.47
C GLU A 169 43.71 18.77 15.53
N PHE A 170 44.36 18.74 14.37
CA PHE A 170 45.81 18.63 14.26
C PHE A 170 46.38 19.96 13.76
N GLY A 171 47.06 20.66 14.68
CA GLY A 171 48.30 21.39 14.38
C GLY A 171 48.24 22.65 13.52
N LYS A 172 48.50 23.79 14.18
CA LYS A 172 49.20 25.00 13.70
C LYS A 172 49.80 24.93 12.27
N GLY A 173 49.36 25.80 11.36
CA GLY A 173 50.11 26.09 10.13
C GLY A 173 49.28 26.81 9.06
N HIS A 174 49.91 27.73 8.32
CA HIS A 174 49.28 28.64 7.38
C HIS A 174 48.55 27.97 6.20
N GLY A 175 47.36 28.53 5.87
CA GLY A 175 46.83 28.64 4.51
C GLY A 175 46.39 27.35 3.83
N SER A 176 45.08 27.03 3.92
CA SER A 176 44.41 26.26 2.87
C SER A 176 42.91 26.51 2.90
N THR A 177 42.37 26.99 1.77
CA THR A 177 40.95 27.13 1.48
C THR A 177 40.23 25.79 1.66
N ALA A 178 39.35 25.70 2.66
CA ALA A 178 38.48 24.54 2.85
C ALA A 178 37.31 24.59 1.86
N LEU A 179 37.46 23.91 0.71
CA LEU A 179 36.35 23.64 -0.20
C LEU A 179 35.69 22.33 0.24
N GLY A 180 34.85 22.42 1.27
CA GLY A 180 34.09 21.30 1.81
C GLY A 180 32.84 21.04 0.97
N TYR A 181 32.80 19.90 0.27
CA TYR A 181 31.59 19.38 -0.35
C TYR A 181 30.74 18.70 0.74
N ASN A 182 29.68 19.38 1.20
CA ASN A 182 28.75 18.85 2.19
C ASN A 182 27.71 17.95 1.50
N ALA A 183 27.89 16.63 1.55
CA ALA A 183 26.82 15.67 1.26
C ALA A 183 26.05 15.37 2.55
N THR A 184 25.14 16.27 2.94
CA THR A 184 24.24 16.04 4.07
C THR A 184 23.11 15.10 3.62
N ASN A 185 23.12 13.85 4.10
CA ASN A 185 21.99 12.94 3.91
C ASN A 185 20.85 13.37 4.83
N VAL A 186 19.80 13.98 4.26
CA VAL A 186 18.57 14.33 4.97
C VAL A 186 17.53 13.28 4.60
N ALA A 187 17.00 12.56 5.60
CA ALA A 187 15.86 11.68 5.40
C ALA A 187 14.57 12.48 5.66
N ILE A 188 13.72 12.60 4.65
CA ILE A 188 12.41 13.24 4.80
C ILE A 188 11.39 12.13 5.02
N TYR A 189 10.69 12.20 6.14
CA TYR A 189 9.55 11.36 6.46
C TYR A 189 8.28 12.11 6.05
N SER A 190 7.37 11.47 5.33
CA SER A 190 6.04 12.02 5.04
C SER A 190 4.96 11.03 5.41
N ALA A 191 4.03 11.41 6.30
CA ALA A 191 2.84 10.59 6.60
C ALA A 191 1.66 11.09 5.76
N LEU A 192 0.82 10.17 5.27
CA LEU A 192 -0.37 10.44 4.47
C LEU A 192 -1.52 9.56 4.98
N ALA A 193 -2.69 10.15 5.24
CA ALA A 193 -3.89 9.42 5.66
C ALA A 193 -5.04 9.54 4.64
N LEU A 194 -5.79 8.44 4.47
CA LEU A 194 -6.99 8.36 3.65
C LEU A 194 -8.10 7.70 4.45
N ASP A 195 -9.22 8.42 4.55
CA ASP A 195 -10.43 7.92 5.19
C ASP A 195 -11.54 7.72 4.16
N LEU A 196 -12.03 6.48 4.04
CA LEU A 196 -13.18 6.11 3.22
C LEU A 196 -14.32 5.59 4.11
N ASN A 197 -15.54 5.96 3.76
CA ASN A 197 -16.77 5.55 4.42
C ASN A 197 -17.77 5.02 3.41
N VAL A 198 -18.61 4.07 3.86
CA VAL A 198 -19.70 3.52 3.07
C VAL A 198 -21.02 4.15 3.47
N VAL A 199 -21.81 4.55 2.46
CA VAL A 199 -23.16 5.07 2.60
C VAL A 199 -24.11 4.12 1.87
N ASN A 200 -25.20 3.72 2.52
CA ASN A 200 -26.27 2.97 1.86
C ASN A 200 -27.00 3.90 0.89
N PHE A 201 -27.07 3.55 -0.39
CA PHE A 201 -27.56 4.47 -1.43
C PHE A 201 -29.05 4.79 -1.27
N GLN A 202 -29.86 3.82 -0.85
CA GLN A 202 -31.31 3.98 -0.69
C GLN A 202 -31.66 4.90 0.48
N THR A 203 -30.98 4.74 1.61
CA THR A 203 -31.27 5.48 2.85
C THR A 203 -30.44 6.75 3.00
N GLN A 204 -29.36 6.91 2.23
CA GLN A 204 -28.37 7.98 2.36
C GLN A 204 -27.72 8.05 3.75
N GLN A 205 -27.75 6.94 4.50
CA GLN A 205 -27.14 6.83 5.83
C GLN A 205 -25.78 6.14 5.73
N MET A 206 -24.81 6.59 6.55
CA MET A 206 -23.54 5.89 6.70
C MET A 206 -23.78 4.51 7.32
N VAL A 207 -23.08 3.50 6.83
CA VAL A 207 -23.15 2.15 7.37
C VAL A 207 -22.18 2.06 8.57
N PRO A 208 -22.68 1.77 9.78
CA PRO A 208 -21.83 1.74 10.97
C PRO A 208 -20.68 0.74 10.83
N ARG A 209 -19.49 1.14 11.30
CA ARG A 209 -18.25 0.32 11.29
C ARG A 209 -17.75 -0.07 9.89
N MET A 210 -18.33 0.48 8.81
CA MET A 210 -17.90 0.26 7.42
C MET A 210 -17.07 1.44 6.92
N GLN A 211 -15.93 1.64 7.58
CA GLN A 211 -14.93 2.63 7.19
C GLN A 211 -13.56 1.96 6.99
N SER A 212 -12.72 2.63 6.21
CA SER A 212 -11.30 2.33 6.06
C SER A 212 -10.53 3.60 6.40
N SER A 213 -9.60 3.50 7.35
CA SER A 213 -8.75 4.60 7.79
C SER A 213 -7.32 4.08 7.80
N ASN A 214 -6.55 4.46 6.78
CA ASN A 214 -5.21 3.94 6.57
C ASN A 214 -4.21 5.08 6.51
N VAL A 215 -3.01 4.81 7.04
CA VAL A 215 -1.88 5.76 7.02
C VAL A 215 -0.66 5.11 6.37
N VAL A 216 -0.04 5.81 5.43
CA VAL A 216 1.26 5.44 4.85
C VAL A 216 2.34 6.42 5.26
N LYS A 217 3.48 5.89 5.71
CA LYS A 217 4.70 6.66 5.97
C LYS A 217 5.70 6.43 4.84
N VAL A 218 6.08 7.51 4.17
CA VAL A 218 7.05 7.56 3.08
C VAL A 218 8.39 8.03 3.62
N LEU A 219 9.43 7.21 3.44
CA LEU A 219 10.81 7.61 3.70
C LEU A 219 11.49 7.97 2.37
N ASP A 220 11.78 9.25 2.18
CA ASP A 220 12.62 9.74 1.09
C ASP A 220 14.06 9.92 1.62
N MET A 221 14.95 8.99 1.30
CA MET A 221 16.38 9.11 1.60
C MET A 221 17.10 9.73 0.39
N THR A 222 17.79 10.87 0.59
CA THR A 222 18.56 11.56 -0.47
C THR A 222 19.80 10.80 -0.95
N SER A 223 20.14 9.67 -0.32
CA SER A 223 21.19 8.77 -0.78
C SER A 223 20.59 7.80 -1.80
N GLU A 224 20.90 8.05 -3.07
CA GLU A 224 20.60 7.41 -4.37
C GLU A 224 20.01 5.98 -4.50
N ARG A 225 19.53 5.25 -3.48
CA ARG A 225 19.03 3.89 -3.73
C ARG A 225 18.02 3.22 -2.81
N ASN A 226 17.44 3.85 -1.77
CA ASN A 226 16.47 3.15 -0.93
C ASN A 226 15.38 4.08 -0.36
N ALA A 227 14.21 4.15 -1.02
CA ALA A 227 12.97 4.60 -0.40
C ALA A 227 12.26 3.39 0.22
N SER A 228 11.76 3.54 1.44
CA SER A 228 11.00 2.48 2.13
C SER A 228 9.64 3.00 2.58
N LEU A 229 8.59 2.21 2.40
CA LEU A 229 7.22 2.55 2.77
C LEU A 229 6.78 1.73 3.97
N GLY A 230 6.22 2.38 4.98
CA GLY A 230 5.58 1.73 6.13
C GLY A 230 4.07 1.97 6.12
N PHE A 231 3.27 0.90 6.05
CA PHE A 231 1.80 0.98 6.11
C PHE A 231 1.29 0.67 7.53
N TYR A 232 0.26 1.39 7.97
CA TYR A 232 -0.49 1.15 9.22
C TYR A 232 -1.99 1.05 8.88
N GLY A 233 -2.63 -0.05 9.28
CA GLY A 233 -4.07 -0.28 9.11
C GLY A 233 -4.59 -1.40 10.03
N ASP A 234 -5.91 -1.46 10.23
CA ASP A 234 -6.58 -2.35 11.21
C ASP A 234 -6.27 -3.86 10.99
N ALA A 235 -6.00 -4.28 9.76
CA ALA A 235 -5.72 -5.67 9.41
C ALA A 235 -4.21 -5.96 9.15
N PHE A 236 -3.32 -4.97 9.30
CA PHE A 236 -1.91 -5.10 8.91
C PHE A 236 -0.99 -4.35 9.89
N GLY A 237 -0.24 -5.09 10.70
CA GLY A 237 0.92 -4.53 11.40
C GLY A 237 1.99 -4.01 10.42
N PHE A 238 2.94 -3.23 10.93
CA PHE A 238 3.98 -2.52 10.15
C PHE A 238 4.69 -3.42 9.13
N LYS A 239 4.59 -3.10 7.83
CA LYS A 239 5.39 -3.72 6.75
C LYS A 239 6.22 -2.68 6.03
N THR A 240 7.51 -2.97 5.89
CA THR A 240 8.46 -2.16 5.13
C THR A 240 8.56 -2.70 3.71
N GLU A 241 7.99 -2.01 2.73
CA GLU A 241 8.23 -2.34 1.32
C GLU A 241 9.51 -1.63 0.89
N GLY A 242 10.57 -2.41 0.70
CA GLY A 242 11.87 -1.94 0.24
C GLY A 242 12.11 -2.37 -1.20
N LYS A 243 11.51 -1.67 -2.16
CA LYS A 243 11.99 -1.58 -3.55
C LYS A 243 11.07 -0.69 -4.38
N TYR A 244 11.62 0.42 -4.86
CA TYR A 244 11.13 1.20 -6.01
C TYR A 244 9.67 1.69 -5.93
N MET A 245 9.38 2.65 -5.06
CA MET A 245 8.23 3.53 -5.29
C MET A 245 8.68 4.99 -5.33
N GLN A 246 8.55 5.58 -6.52
CA GLN A 246 8.89 6.97 -6.82
C GLN A 246 7.83 7.89 -6.20
N GLY A 247 8.01 8.29 -4.95
CA GLY A 247 7.34 9.44 -4.34
C GLY A 247 5.89 9.27 -3.88
N ARG A 248 5.35 10.38 -3.35
CA ARG A 248 4.07 10.48 -2.61
C ARG A 248 2.83 10.04 -3.39
N HIS A 249 2.81 10.27 -4.71
CA HIS A 249 1.69 9.86 -5.57
C HIS A 249 1.54 8.34 -5.63
N SER A 250 2.67 7.63 -5.66
CA SER A 250 2.71 6.17 -5.64
C SER A 250 2.17 5.63 -4.31
N ALA A 251 2.56 6.26 -3.19
CA ALA A 251 2.07 5.92 -1.87
C ALA A 251 0.55 6.15 -1.73
N ILE A 252 0.02 7.27 -2.22
CA ILE A 252 -1.42 7.55 -2.23
C ILE A 252 -2.18 6.50 -3.04
N ARG A 253 -1.66 6.07 -4.20
CA ARG A 253 -2.29 5.02 -4.99
C ARG A 253 -2.35 3.68 -4.24
N THR A 254 -1.27 3.32 -3.56
CA THR A 254 -1.22 2.11 -2.72
C THR A 254 -2.20 2.20 -1.56
N LEU A 255 -2.31 3.38 -0.95
CA LEU A 255 -3.27 3.67 0.11
C LEU A 255 -4.73 3.52 -0.37
N VAL A 256 -5.03 4.05 -1.55
CA VAL A 256 -6.35 3.91 -2.19
C VAL A 256 -6.68 2.44 -2.49
N ASP A 257 -5.75 1.69 -3.08
CA ASP A 257 -5.97 0.27 -3.39
C ASP A 257 -6.25 -0.54 -2.11
N LEU A 258 -5.51 -0.27 -1.02
CA LEU A 258 -5.76 -0.87 0.29
C LEU A 258 -7.14 -0.49 0.85
N SER A 259 -7.48 0.80 0.87
CA SER A 259 -8.76 1.25 1.44
C SER A 259 -9.96 0.70 0.68
N VAL A 260 -9.87 0.56 -0.64
CA VAL A 260 -10.93 -0.07 -1.44
C VAL A 260 -11.04 -1.57 -1.14
N LEU A 261 -9.91 -2.26 -1.00
CA LEU A 261 -9.88 -3.68 -0.62
C LEU A 261 -10.62 -3.91 0.71
N GLU A 262 -10.31 -3.10 1.73
CA GLU A 262 -10.94 -3.18 3.05
C GLU A 262 -12.43 -2.89 2.98
N ILE A 263 -12.84 -1.80 2.31
CA ILE A 263 -14.25 -1.43 2.20
C ILE A 263 -15.07 -2.54 1.52
N VAL A 264 -14.62 -3.06 0.38
CA VAL A 264 -15.35 -4.12 -0.33
C VAL A 264 -15.34 -5.41 0.48
N GLY A 265 -14.21 -5.76 1.10
CA GLY A 265 -14.11 -6.91 1.99
C GLY A 265 -15.08 -6.84 3.17
N LYS A 266 -15.14 -5.69 3.85
CA LYS A 266 -16.06 -5.41 4.97
C LYS A 266 -17.53 -5.46 4.55
N VAL A 267 -17.90 -4.76 3.48
CA VAL A 267 -19.29 -4.73 2.97
C VAL A 267 -19.78 -6.12 2.56
N THR A 268 -18.89 -6.94 2.01
CA THR A 268 -19.24 -8.30 1.57
C THR A 268 -19.07 -9.36 2.66
N ASN A 269 -18.53 -9.01 3.84
CA ASN A 269 -18.10 -9.97 4.87
C ASN A 269 -17.20 -11.09 4.31
N THR A 270 -16.29 -10.71 3.41
CA THR A 270 -15.35 -11.62 2.76
C THR A 270 -13.97 -11.45 3.41
N PRO A 271 -13.21 -12.53 3.71
CA PRO A 271 -11.90 -12.44 4.37
C PRO A 271 -10.81 -11.86 3.47
N TYR A 272 -10.94 -10.57 3.15
CA TYR A 272 -10.05 -9.87 2.23
C TYR A 272 -8.59 -9.87 2.69
N TRP A 273 -8.31 -9.95 4.00
CA TRP A 273 -6.94 -10.07 4.52
C TRP A 273 -6.21 -11.29 3.96
N ARG A 274 -6.92 -12.36 3.58
CA ARG A 274 -6.32 -13.54 2.97
C ARG A 274 -5.84 -13.34 1.54
N THR A 275 -6.13 -12.20 0.90
CA THR A 275 -5.58 -11.87 -0.43
C THR A 275 -4.20 -11.20 -0.32
N ILE A 276 -3.77 -10.88 0.90
CA ILE A 276 -2.51 -10.21 1.21
C ILE A 276 -1.60 -11.21 1.94
N PRO A 277 -0.32 -11.34 1.53
CA PRO A 277 0.64 -12.15 2.26
C PRO A 277 0.75 -11.68 3.70
N ASN A 278 0.69 -12.56 4.70
CA ASN A 278 0.72 -12.20 6.13
C ASN A 278 -0.32 -11.13 6.51
N GLY A 279 -1.56 -11.24 6.01
CA GLY A 279 -2.68 -10.41 6.47
C GLY A 279 -3.27 -10.92 7.79
N HIS A 280 -3.78 -10.03 8.63
CA HIS A 280 -4.45 -10.40 9.88
C HIS A 280 -5.97 -10.31 9.76
N PRO A 281 -6.73 -11.15 10.49
CA PRO A 281 -8.18 -11.08 10.50
C PRO A 281 -8.69 -9.70 10.92
N ASP A 282 -9.61 -9.17 10.12
CA ASP A 282 -10.29 -7.92 10.45
C ASP A 282 -11.37 -8.18 11.51
N PRO A 283 -11.27 -7.57 12.71
CA PRO A 283 -12.21 -7.80 13.79
C PRO A 283 -13.65 -7.44 13.41
N VAL A 284 -13.86 -6.43 12.55
CA VAL A 284 -15.20 -6.03 12.10
C VAL A 284 -15.84 -7.15 11.28
N VAL A 285 -15.11 -7.75 10.35
CA VAL A 285 -15.63 -8.84 9.51
C VAL A 285 -15.89 -10.10 10.35
N VAL A 286 -14.96 -10.42 11.25
CA VAL A 286 -15.09 -11.58 12.15
C VAL A 286 -16.32 -11.41 13.05
N GLU A 287 -16.49 -10.24 13.66
CA GLU A 287 -17.64 -9.94 14.53
C GLU A 287 -18.95 -9.92 13.75
N ASN A 288 -18.99 -9.32 12.56
CA ASN A 288 -20.19 -9.31 11.73
C ASN A 288 -20.62 -10.73 11.33
N MET A 289 -19.66 -11.57 10.92
CA MET A 289 -19.95 -12.96 10.55
C MET A 289 -20.36 -13.79 11.77
N ARG A 290 -19.75 -13.55 12.94
CA ARG A 290 -20.17 -14.17 14.20
C ARG A 290 -21.61 -13.80 14.54
N ASN A 291 -21.94 -12.51 14.58
CA ASN A 291 -23.27 -12.03 14.91
C ASN A 291 -24.32 -12.56 13.92
N ALA A 292 -23.98 -12.56 12.63
CA ALA A 292 -24.84 -13.14 11.60
C ALA A 292 -25.07 -14.64 11.80
N PHE A 293 -24.01 -15.40 12.11
CA PHE A 293 -24.10 -16.84 12.37
C PHE A 293 -24.91 -17.16 13.64
N GLU A 294 -24.66 -16.43 14.73
CA GLU A 294 -25.33 -16.62 16.02
C GLU A 294 -26.82 -16.25 15.95
N ALA A 295 -27.21 -15.35 15.06
CA ALA A 295 -28.63 -15.04 14.81
C ALA A 295 -29.39 -16.16 14.08
N LEU A 296 -28.71 -17.10 13.43
CA LEU A 296 -29.35 -18.19 12.68
C LEU A 296 -29.84 -19.31 13.60
N SER A 297 -30.90 -19.99 13.17
CA SER A 297 -31.35 -21.24 13.82
C SER A 297 -30.30 -22.35 13.62
N PRO A 298 -30.25 -23.36 14.51
CA PRO A 298 -29.29 -24.46 14.39
C PRO A 298 -29.32 -25.18 13.03
N GLN A 299 -30.50 -25.36 12.44
CA GLN A 299 -30.66 -25.99 11.13
C GLN A 299 -30.02 -25.16 10.02
N VAL A 300 -30.23 -23.83 10.04
CA VAL A 300 -29.66 -22.93 9.04
C VAL A 300 -28.14 -22.80 9.21
N ARG A 301 -27.61 -22.88 10.44
CA ARG A 301 -26.16 -22.97 10.70
C ARG A 301 -25.55 -24.21 10.03
N ILE A 302 -26.21 -25.36 10.14
CA ILE A 302 -25.78 -26.59 9.44
C ILE A 302 -25.84 -26.39 7.92
N GLY A 303 -26.92 -25.77 7.41
CA GLY A 303 -27.03 -25.45 5.99
C GLY A 303 -25.88 -24.56 5.49
N LEU A 304 -25.50 -23.54 6.26
CA LEU A 304 -24.37 -22.68 5.93
C LEU A 304 -23.04 -23.47 5.97
N ALA A 305 -22.84 -24.34 6.95
CA ALA A 305 -21.67 -25.22 7.00
C ALA A 305 -21.62 -26.18 5.79
N GLN A 306 -22.75 -26.72 5.33
CA GLN A 306 -22.84 -27.53 4.11
C GLN A 306 -22.41 -26.73 2.87
N VAL A 307 -22.87 -25.47 2.75
CA VAL A 307 -22.41 -24.56 1.68
C VAL A 307 -20.90 -24.34 1.76
N MET A 308 -20.33 -24.20 2.95
CA MET A 308 -18.88 -24.06 3.09
C MET A 308 -18.15 -25.36 2.72
N LEU A 309 -18.62 -26.52 3.15
CA LEU A 309 -18.05 -27.83 2.79
C LEU A 309 -18.03 -28.06 1.26
N GLN A 310 -19.06 -27.61 0.53
CA GLN A 310 -19.05 -27.64 -0.94
C GLN A 310 -17.86 -26.85 -1.53
N LYS A 311 -17.46 -25.74 -0.90
CA LYS A 311 -16.28 -24.94 -1.30
C LYS A 311 -14.94 -25.64 -0.99
N TYR A 312 -14.95 -26.68 -0.15
CA TYR A 312 -13.85 -27.65 0.02
C TYR A 312 -14.02 -28.87 -0.90
N GLN A 313 -14.79 -28.74 -1.97
CA GLN A 313 -15.04 -29.76 -2.98
C GLN A 313 -15.68 -31.04 -2.41
N GLN A 314 -16.36 -30.94 -1.26
CA GLN A 314 -17.08 -32.06 -0.66
C GLN A 314 -18.45 -32.23 -1.34
N PRO A 315 -18.86 -33.46 -1.70
CA PRO A 315 -20.11 -33.74 -2.40
C PRO A 315 -21.33 -33.75 -1.44
N VAL A 316 -21.50 -32.68 -0.66
CA VAL A 316 -22.61 -32.53 0.28
C VAL A 316 -23.78 -31.76 -0.36
N GLN A 317 -25.01 -32.10 -0.01
CA GLN A 317 -26.20 -31.33 -0.37
C GLN A 317 -26.60 -30.43 0.80
N VAL A 318 -27.24 -29.29 0.50
CA VAL A 318 -27.70 -28.36 1.53
C VAL A 318 -29.07 -28.83 2.05
N THR A 319 -29.05 -29.78 2.99
CA THR A 319 -30.24 -30.38 3.61
C THR A 319 -30.62 -29.75 4.94
N GLN A 320 -29.76 -28.88 5.51
CA GLN A 320 -29.91 -28.27 6.84
C GLN A 320 -29.95 -29.30 7.98
N GLN A 321 -29.51 -30.53 7.71
CA GLN A 321 -29.47 -31.64 8.66
C GLN A 321 -28.07 -32.23 8.70
N LEU A 322 -27.61 -32.65 9.89
CA LEU A 322 -26.33 -33.36 10.03
C LEU A 322 -26.52 -34.83 9.63
N ASP A 323 -26.70 -35.05 8.33
CA ASP A 323 -26.80 -36.38 7.72
C ASP A 323 -25.43 -37.07 7.64
N ALA A 324 -25.44 -38.37 7.35
CA ALA A 324 -24.21 -39.17 7.26
C ALA A 324 -23.18 -38.60 6.25
N PRO A 325 -23.58 -38.14 5.04
CA PRO A 325 -22.65 -37.47 4.12
C PRO A 325 -22.02 -36.20 4.71
N THR A 326 -22.81 -35.35 5.38
CA THR A 326 -22.31 -34.13 6.01
C THR A 326 -21.34 -34.46 7.14
N ALA A 327 -21.67 -35.41 8.01
CA ALA A 327 -20.79 -35.83 9.10
C ALA A 327 -19.44 -36.38 8.60
N GLN A 328 -19.46 -37.16 7.51
CA GLN A 328 -18.23 -37.65 6.87
C GLN A 328 -17.39 -36.52 6.28
N ALA A 329 -18.02 -35.58 5.58
CA ALA A 329 -17.34 -34.42 5.00
C ALA A 329 -16.71 -33.53 6.09
N VAL A 330 -17.40 -33.32 7.21
CA VAL A 330 -16.85 -32.61 8.38
C VAL A 330 -15.61 -33.32 8.90
N ALA A 331 -15.69 -34.64 9.14
CA ALA A 331 -14.55 -35.39 9.64
C ALA A 331 -13.33 -35.30 8.70
N GLN A 332 -13.54 -35.41 7.39
CA GLN A 332 -12.47 -35.33 6.39
C GLN A 332 -11.83 -33.93 6.35
N VAL A 333 -12.64 -32.87 6.24
CA VAL A 333 -12.14 -31.50 6.13
C VAL A 333 -11.42 -31.07 7.40
N TYR A 334 -11.97 -31.37 8.58
CA TYR A 334 -11.35 -30.96 9.84
C TYR A 334 -10.09 -31.77 10.15
N ALA A 335 -10.03 -33.06 9.82
CA ALA A 335 -8.80 -33.83 9.97
C ALA A 335 -7.68 -33.32 9.05
N ALA A 336 -8.02 -32.90 7.82
CA ALA A 336 -7.05 -32.43 6.85
C ALA A 336 -6.57 -30.98 7.11
N HIS A 337 -7.47 -30.09 7.50
CA HIS A 337 -7.21 -28.65 7.57
C HIS A 337 -7.13 -28.09 8.99
N PHE A 338 -7.80 -28.72 9.96
CA PHE A 338 -7.96 -28.19 11.33
C PHE A 338 -7.73 -29.26 12.42
N PRO A 339 -6.63 -30.05 12.38
CA PRO A 339 -6.40 -31.15 13.32
C PRO A 339 -6.37 -30.70 14.79
N GLN A 340 -6.04 -29.44 15.04
CA GLN A 340 -5.99 -28.83 16.38
C GLN A 340 -7.35 -28.76 17.10
N LEU A 341 -8.47 -28.86 16.38
CA LEU A 341 -9.83 -28.81 16.97
C LEU A 341 -10.33 -30.17 17.48
N GLY A 342 -9.58 -31.25 17.21
CA GLY A 342 -9.96 -32.60 17.60
C GLY A 342 -11.10 -33.19 16.78
N ALA A 343 -11.68 -34.30 17.26
CA ALA A 343 -12.62 -35.12 16.51
C ALA A 343 -14.10 -34.76 16.75
N GLN A 344 -14.43 -34.05 17.83
CA GLN A 344 -15.81 -33.73 18.19
C GLN A 344 -16.19 -32.33 17.67
N ILE A 345 -16.61 -32.29 16.40
CA ILE A 345 -16.99 -31.04 15.73
C ILE A 345 -18.48 -30.80 15.83
N ASP A 346 -18.85 -29.69 16.46
CA ASP A 346 -20.21 -29.16 16.52
C ASP A 346 -20.34 -27.92 15.62
N LEU A 347 -20.88 -28.09 14.43
CA LEU A 347 -21.07 -27.02 13.43
C LEU A 347 -22.09 -25.96 13.84
N THR A 348 -22.83 -26.15 14.92
CA THR A 348 -23.77 -25.14 15.43
C THR A 348 -23.05 -24.09 16.28
N ARG A 349 -21.80 -24.34 16.66
CA ARG A 349 -20.95 -23.43 17.44
C ARG A 349 -20.03 -22.64 16.54
N TRP A 350 -19.86 -21.36 16.90
CA TRP A 350 -19.00 -20.45 16.14
C TRP A 350 -17.55 -20.94 16.08
N GLU A 351 -17.00 -21.43 17.20
CA GLU A 351 -15.61 -21.86 17.30
C GLU A 351 -15.23 -22.94 16.27
N HIS A 352 -16.19 -23.77 15.88
CA HIS A 352 -15.98 -24.77 14.84
C HIS A 352 -16.30 -24.22 13.45
N PHE A 353 -17.37 -23.44 13.31
CA PHE A 353 -17.74 -22.86 12.01
C PHE A 353 -16.72 -21.83 11.47
N GLU A 354 -16.15 -20.99 12.33
CA GLU A 354 -15.20 -19.92 11.99
C GLU A 354 -14.05 -20.39 11.08
N PRO A 355 -13.25 -21.40 11.47
CA PRO A 355 -12.13 -21.85 10.65
C PRO A 355 -12.59 -22.42 9.30
N LEU A 356 -13.72 -23.12 9.27
CA LEU A 356 -14.32 -23.62 8.05
C LEU A 356 -14.68 -22.46 7.10
N PHE A 357 -15.25 -21.38 7.63
CA PHE A 357 -15.62 -20.21 6.83
C PHE A 357 -14.41 -19.43 6.34
N PHE A 358 -13.48 -19.08 7.23
CA PHE A 358 -12.38 -18.17 6.88
C PHE A 358 -11.22 -18.84 6.14
N ASN A 359 -11.11 -20.18 6.15
CA ASN A 359 -9.99 -20.90 5.53
C ASN A 359 -10.36 -21.72 4.29
N VAL A 360 -11.42 -21.33 3.57
CA VAL A 360 -11.74 -21.93 2.25
C VAL A 360 -10.48 -21.93 1.38
N PRO A 361 -10.09 -23.06 0.77
CA PRO A 361 -8.85 -23.15 -0.01
C PRO A 361 -8.84 -22.14 -1.17
N MET A 362 -7.73 -21.41 -1.31
CA MET A 362 -7.50 -20.44 -2.36
C MET A 362 -6.22 -20.76 -3.16
N PRO A 363 -6.15 -20.41 -4.46
CA PRO A 363 -5.00 -20.72 -5.32
C PRO A 363 -3.64 -20.19 -4.83
N TRP A 364 -3.64 -19.10 -4.06
CA TRP A 364 -2.43 -18.45 -3.56
C TRP A 364 -2.02 -18.90 -2.15
N ASP A 365 -2.77 -19.78 -1.49
CA ASP A 365 -2.46 -20.20 -0.11
C ASP A 365 -1.08 -20.87 -0.02
N GLU A 366 -0.74 -21.74 -0.98
CA GLU A 366 0.57 -22.42 -1.02
C GLU A 366 1.72 -21.48 -1.40
N GLU A 367 1.45 -20.43 -2.17
CA GLU A 367 2.42 -19.35 -2.42
C GLU A 367 2.72 -18.61 -1.10
N PHE A 368 1.70 -18.17 -0.38
CA PHE A 368 1.88 -17.41 0.86
C PHE A 368 2.54 -18.23 1.97
N LYS A 369 2.20 -19.51 2.10
CA LYS A 369 2.88 -20.41 3.07
C LYS A 369 4.38 -20.50 2.78
N ARG A 370 4.77 -20.63 1.51
CA ARG A 370 6.19 -20.67 1.11
C ARG A 370 6.90 -19.36 1.39
N GLU A 371 6.26 -18.23 1.07
CA GLU A 371 6.82 -16.90 1.36
C GLU A 371 7.00 -16.67 2.86
N ALA A 372 6.01 -17.07 3.68
CA ALA A 372 6.09 -16.95 5.13
C ALA A 372 7.23 -17.79 5.71
N ALA A 373 7.38 -19.04 5.27
CA ALA A 373 8.47 -19.92 5.70
C ALA A 373 9.85 -19.34 5.36
N LEU A 374 10.02 -18.83 4.13
CA LEU A 374 11.27 -18.19 3.70
C LEU A 374 11.59 -16.92 4.51
N ALA A 375 10.56 -16.12 4.83
CA ALA A 375 10.72 -14.92 5.65
C ALA A 375 11.13 -15.27 7.09
N GLU A 376 10.56 -16.33 7.66
CA GLU A 376 10.91 -16.82 8.99
C GLU A 376 12.35 -17.34 9.03
N GLU A 377 12.76 -18.14 8.05
CA GLU A 377 14.16 -18.59 7.91
C GLU A 377 15.14 -17.44 7.73
N ALA A 378 14.75 -16.40 6.97
CA ALA A 378 15.57 -15.20 6.81
C ALA A 378 15.70 -14.42 8.12
N ALA A 379 14.60 -14.26 8.87
CA ALA A 379 14.60 -13.59 10.17
C ALA A 379 15.45 -14.34 11.20
N GLN A 380 15.37 -15.68 11.23
CA GLN A 380 16.20 -16.52 12.10
C GLN A 380 17.68 -16.36 11.77
N ARG A 381 18.06 -16.40 10.49
CA ARG A 381 19.45 -16.15 10.06
C ARG A 381 19.95 -14.77 10.46
N GLN A 382 19.14 -13.73 10.27
CA GLN A 382 19.50 -12.37 10.67
C GLN A 382 19.67 -12.24 12.19
N ALA A 383 18.82 -12.89 12.98
CA ALA A 383 18.93 -12.92 14.43
C ALA A 383 20.21 -13.64 14.89
N GLU A 384 20.56 -14.77 14.25
CA GLU A 384 21.81 -15.50 14.51
C GLU A 384 23.05 -14.67 14.16
N GLU A 385 23.07 -14.01 13.01
CA GLU A 385 24.15 -13.11 12.61
C GLU A 385 24.29 -11.91 13.56
N ALA A 386 23.17 -11.31 13.97
CA ALA A 386 23.17 -10.22 14.94
C ALA A 386 23.70 -10.69 16.30
N ALA A 387 23.30 -11.88 16.76
CA ALA A 387 23.81 -12.48 17.99
C ALA A 387 25.31 -12.81 17.91
N GLN A 388 25.80 -13.29 16.77
CA GLN A 388 27.23 -13.53 16.53
C GLN A 388 28.04 -12.23 16.54
N ARG A 389 27.53 -11.16 15.91
CA ARG A 389 28.15 -9.82 15.92
C ARG A 389 28.20 -9.23 17.33
N ALA A 390 27.13 -9.38 18.11
CA ALA A 390 27.10 -8.93 19.49
C ALA A 390 28.13 -9.69 20.36
N ARG A 391 28.29 -11.01 20.15
CA ARG A 391 29.29 -11.82 20.86
C ARG A 391 30.73 -11.44 20.51
N THR A 392 31.02 -11.12 19.24
CA THR A 392 32.36 -10.70 18.82
C THR A 392 32.73 -9.29 19.29
N GLN A 393 31.75 -8.40 19.47
CA GLN A 393 31.97 -7.05 20.03
C GLN A 393 32.10 -7.04 21.56
N ALA A 394 31.64 -8.08 22.25
CA ALA A 394 31.70 -8.18 23.72
C ALA A 394 32.97 -8.88 24.26
N ALA A 395 33.91 -9.29 23.40
CA ALA A 395 35.16 -9.90 23.84
C ALA A 395 36.03 -8.83 24.55
N PRO A 396 36.40 -9.01 25.84
CA PRO A 396 37.17 -8.01 26.56
C PRO A 396 38.59 -7.94 25.97
N VAL A 397 39.05 -6.71 25.72
CA VAL A 397 40.46 -6.43 25.40
C VAL A 397 41.29 -6.96 26.56
N ARG A 398 42.04 -8.05 26.33
CA ARG A 398 43.06 -8.49 27.28
C ARG A 398 44.13 -7.40 27.30
N TYR A 399 44.22 -6.68 28.42
CA TYR A 399 45.42 -5.91 28.71
C TYR A 399 46.54 -6.94 28.93
N GLU A 400 47.50 -6.99 28.02
CA GLU A 400 48.77 -7.69 28.27
C GLU A 400 49.55 -6.85 29.30
N GLU A 401 49.67 -7.37 30.52
CA GLU A 401 50.61 -6.85 31.50
C GLU A 401 52.04 -7.19 31.05
N GLY A 402 52.81 -6.15 30.74
CA GLY A 402 54.24 -6.20 30.48
C GLY A 402 54.96 -5.15 31.31
#